data_AF-A0A1W9V2E0-F1
#
_entry.id   AF-A0A1W9V2E0-F1
#
_cell.length_a   1.000
_cell.length_b   1.000
_cell.length_c   1.000
_cell.angle_alpha   90.00
_cell.angle_beta   90.00
_cell.angle_gamma   90.00
#
_symmetry.space_group_name_H-M   'P 1'
#
loop_
_entity.id
_entity.type
_entity.pdbx_description
1 polymer ?
#
loop_
_entity_poly.entity_id
_entity_poly.type
_entity_poly.pdbx_seq_one_letter_code
_entity_poly.pdbx_strand_id
1 'polypeptide(L)'
;MPDPKNKKFIALKEKENRQKRFILIGTVSILVIVIALVAFGLLQENVFAPKKTIIELGSQSMNATEFKQRVSYQRLNMVSQAIQMYQYGMQDYVTQFAIQLQQPELVGQIVLDDIKAEMVIMAEAEKLGIELSDDEIEIETQKLFGYFADGTPTPVPTQEILPTSTLTEQQLTLVPDTATPTATATPEEGEEVEVEEEELPTPTPTATQEVAEEEVEDNSTPDPTATPILKPTEFTYELYQARYQETLDGLATEAQMDEETLKGIILAYI
;
A
#
# COMPACT_ATOMS: atom_id res chain seq x y z
N MET A 1 -65.98 -40.57 -45.16
CA MET A 1 -65.23 -40.16 -43.96
C MET A 1 -64.91 -41.41 -43.15
N PRO A 2 -63.63 -41.75 -42.89
CA PRO A 2 -63.30 -42.91 -42.07
C PRO A 2 -63.60 -42.64 -40.58
N ASP A 3 -64.08 -43.69 -39.92
CA ASP A 3 -64.69 -43.69 -38.59
C ASP A 3 -63.64 -43.50 -37.46
N PRO A 4 -63.79 -42.50 -36.56
CA PRO A 4 -62.81 -42.17 -35.51
C PRO A 4 -62.58 -43.27 -34.46
N LYS A 5 -63.33 -44.39 -34.50
CA LYS A 5 -63.25 -45.51 -33.52
C LYS A 5 -62.61 -46.79 -34.07
N ASN A 6 -61.85 -46.72 -35.16
CA ASN A 6 -61.17 -47.90 -35.68
C ASN A 6 -59.86 -48.19 -34.89
N LYS A 7 -59.86 -49.30 -34.15
CA LYS A 7 -58.76 -49.77 -33.27
C LYS A 7 -57.38 -49.80 -33.95
N LYS A 8 -57.34 -50.01 -35.28
CA LYS A 8 -56.07 -49.98 -36.05
C LYS A 8 -55.47 -48.58 -36.15
N PHE A 9 -56.29 -47.54 -36.31
CA PHE A 9 -55.80 -46.15 -36.38
C PHE A 9 -55.35 -45.63 -35.00
N ILE A 10 -55.98 -46.11 -33.92
CA ILE A 10 -55.57 -45.81 -32.54
C ILE A 10 -54.16 -46.38 -32.26
N ALA A 11 -53.91 -47.64 -32.63
CA ALA A 11 -52.62 -48.30 -32.42
C ALA A 11 -51.47 -47.68 -33.24
N LEU A 12 -51.76 -47.17 -34.45
CA LEU A 12 -50.78 -46.46 -35.28
C LEU A 12 -50.42 -45.09 -34.68
N LYS A 13 -51.41 -44.32 -34.23
CA LYS A 13 -51.22 -43.02 -33.58
C LYS A 13 -50.42 -43.14 -32.27
N GLU A 14 -50.60 -44.22 -31.54
CA GLU A 14 -49.90 -44.48 -30.28
C GLU A 14 -48.40 -44.79 -30.49
N LYS A 15 -48.04 -45.48 -31.58
CA LYS A 15 -46.63 -45.68 -31.98
C LYS A 15 -45.96 -44.38 -32.41
N GLU A 16 -46.65 -43.54 -33.18
CA GLU A 16 -46.13 -42.24 -33.62
C GLU A 16 -45.90 -41.30 -32.42
N ASN A 17 -46.81 -41.29 -31.45
CA ASN A 17 -46.65 -40.52 -30.22
C ASN A 17 -45.47 -41.00 -29.37
N ARG A 18 -45.20 -42.31 -29.30
CA ARG A 18 -44.00 -42.84 -28.65
C ARG A 18 -42.72 -42.37 -29.35
N GLN A 19 -42.67 -42.44 -30.67
CA GLN A 19 -41.52 -41.97 -31.45
C GLN A 19 -41.30 -40.45 -31.27
N LYS A 20 -42.37 -39.65 -31.32
CA LYS A 20 -42.32 -38.21 -31.03
C LYS A 20 -41.83 -37.93 -29.62
N ARG A 21 -42.25 -38.71 -28.63
CA ARG A 21 -41.79 -38.56 -27.24
C ARG A 21 -40.31 -38.88 -27.08
N PHE A 22 -39.79 -39.92 -27.74
CA PHE A 22 -38.36 -40.23 -27.73
C PHE A 22 -37.52 -39.16 -28.44
N ILE A 23 -37.97 -38.67 -29.60
CA ILE A 23 -37.30 -37.56 -30.30
C ILE A 23 -37.29 -36.30 -29.42
N LEU A 24 -38.42 -35.96 -28.81
CA LEU A 24 -38.54 -34.80 -27.92
C LEU A 24 -37.61 -34.94 -26.70
N ILE A 25 -37.57 -36.10 -26.04
CA ILE A 25 -36.65 -36.37 -24.93
C ILE A 25 -35.20 -36.25 -25.41
N GLY A 26 -34.87 -36.77 -26.60
CA GLY A 26 -33.53 -36.65 -27.19
C GLY A 26 -33.11 -35.20 -27.40
N THR A 27 -33.97 -34.39 -28.03
CA THR A 27 -33.70 -32.96 -28.27
C THR A 27 -33.56 -32.18 -26.97
N VAL A 28 -34.46 -32.40 -25.99
CA VAL A 28 -34.37 -31.77 -24.67
C VAL A 28 -33.09 -32.20 -23.94
N SER A 29 -32.72 -33.47 -24.03
CA SER A 29 -31.50 -33.98 -23.38
C SER A 29 -30.25 -33.32 -23.95
N ILE A 30 -30.15 -33.19 -25.28
CA ILE A 30 -29.02 -32.49 -25.93
C ILE A 30 -28.98 -31.02 -25.48
N LEU A 31 -30.13 -30.34 -25.46
CA LEU A 31 -30.21 -28.95 -25.03
C LEU A 31 -29.78 -28.77 -23.57
N VAL A 32 -30.20 -29.67 -22.68
CA VAL A 32 -29.76 -29.69 -21.27
C VAL A 32 -28.26 -29.93 -21.16
N ILE A 33 -27.69 -30.86 -21.93
CA ILE A 33 -26.24 -31.12 -21.94
C ILE A 33 -25.47 -29.88 -22.37
N VAL A 34 -25.92 -29.18 -23.43
CA VAL A 34 -25.27 -27.95 -23.89
C VAL A 34 -25.30 -26.88 -22.80
N ILE A 35 -26.46 -26.66 -22.16
CA ILE A 35 -26.57 -25.71 -21.04
C ILE A 35 -25.66 -26.11 -19.87
N ALA A 36 -25.61 -27.40 -19.53
CA ALA A 36 -24.76 -27.90 -18.47
C ALA A 36 -23.26 -27.69 -18.76
N LEU A 37 -22.83 -27.89 -20.02
CA LEU A 37 -21.44 -27.63 -20.43
C LEU A 37 -21.08 -26.14 -20.36
N VAL A 38 -22.00 -25.26 -20.78
CA VAL A 38 -21.79 -23.81 -20.67
C VAL A 38 -21.71 -23.40 -19.19
N ALA A 39 -22.64 -23.85 -18.36
CA ALA A 39 -22.63 -23.58 -16.92
C ALA A 39 -21.35 -24.12 -16.26
N PHE A 40 -20.91 -25.32 -16.64
CA PHE A 40 -19.66 -25.91 -16.14
C PHE A 40 -18.43 -25.09 -16.54
N GLY A 41 -18.33 -24.63 -17.79
CA GLY A 41 -17.24 -23.77 -18.24
C GLY A 41 -17.17 -22.46 -17.44
N LEU A 42 -18.32 -21.82 -17.22
CA LEU A 42 -18.40 -20.60 -16.41
C LEU A 42 -17.99 -20.84 -14.95
N LEU A 43 -18.40 -21.97 -14.35
CA LEU A 43 -17.98 -22.33 -13.00
C LEU A 43 -16.48 -22.62 -12.92
N GLN A 44 -15.91 -23.27 -13.93
CA GLN A 44 -14.49 -23.58 -13.98
C GLN A 44 -13.64 -22.31 -13.98
N GLU A 45 -14.00 -21.33 -14.79
CA GLU A 45 -13.24 -20.07 -14.92
C GLU A 45 -13.46 -19.13 -13.73
N ASN A 46 -14.70 -18.99 -13.25
CA ASN A 46 -15.04 -17.98 -12.24
C ASN A 46 -14.98 -18.48 -10.79
N VAL A 47 -15.05 -19.79 -10.56
CA VAL A 47 -15.14 -20.35 -9.20
C VAL A 47 -13.96 -21.25 -8.88
N PHE A 48 -13.61 -22.18 -9.78
CA PHE A 48 -12.57 -23.17 -9.49
C PHE A 48 -11.16 -22.67 -9.78
N ALA A 49 -10.95 -21.95 -10.89
CA ALA A 49 -9.65 -21.38 -11.23
C ALA A 49 -9.11 -20.38 -10.17
N PRO A 50 -9.88 -19.39 -9.68
CA PRO A 50 -9.40 -18.44 -8.67
C PRO A 50 -9.07 -19.08 -7.32
N LYS A 51 -9.79 -20.14 -6.95
CA LYS A 51 -9.62 -20.84 -5.65
C LYS A 51 -8.51 -21.89 -5.65
N LYS A 52 -7.78 -22.05 -6.75
CA LYS A 52 -6.70 -23.02 -6.83
C LYS A 52 -5.50 -22.54 -6.01
N THR A 53 -5.04 -23.36 -5.08
CA THR A 53 -3.78 -23.15 -4.35
C THR A 53 -2.59 -23.18 -5.32
N ILE A 54 -1.76 -22.14 -5.27
CA ILE A 54 -0.53 -22.03 -6.09
C ILE A 54 0.71 -22.37 -5.27
N ILE A 55 0.71 -22.01 -3.99
CA ILE A 55 1.84 -22.20 -3.07
C ILE A 55 1.31 -22.74 -1.76
N GLU A 56 2.03 -23.71 -1.20
CA GLU A 56 1.74 -24.32 0.10
C GLU A 56 3.07 -24.59 0.81
N LEU A 57 3.18 -24.15 2.06
CA LEU A 57 4.33 -24.41 2.92
C LEU A 57 3.85 -24.66 4.35
N GLY A 58 3.86 -25.93 4.77
CA GLY A 58 3.42 -26.31 6.12
C GLY A 58 1.93 -26.06 6.33
N SER A 59 1.59 -25.20 7.29
CA SER A 59 0.22 -24.76 7.62
C SER A 59 -0.29 -23.63 6.71
N GLN A 60 0.61 -22.95 5.99
CA GLN A 60 0.31 -21.76 5.20
C GLN A 60 0.05 -22.13 3.73
N SER A 61 -0.99 -21.56 3.13
CA SER A 61 -1.32 -21.78 1.72
C SER A 61 -1.87 -20.50 1.08
N MET A 62 -1.52 -20.27 -0.18
CA MET A 62 -1.97 -19.10 -0.94
C MET A 62 -2.67 -19.52 -2.23
N ASN A 63 -3.82 -18.90 -2.49
CA ASN A 63 -4.64 -19.17 -3.68
C ASN A 63 -4.26 -18.25 -4.86
N ALA A 64 -4.81 -18.57 -6.04
CA ALA A 64 -4.52 -17.84 -7.27
C ALA A 64 -5.02 -16.39 -7.29
N THR A 65 -6.14 -16.11 -6.63
CA THR A 65 -6.67 -14.75 -6.51
C THR A 65 -5.74 -13.87 -5.69
N GLU A 66 -5.33 -14.33 -4.51
CA GLU A 66 -4.44 -13.58 -3.63
C GLU A 66 -3.10 -13.31 -4.31
N PHE A 67 -2.53 -14.31 -4.97
CA PHE A 67 -1.31 -14.13 -5.76
C PHE A 67 -1.48 -13.05 -6.85
N LYS A 68 -2.60 -13.07 -7.59
CA LYS A 68 -2.89 -12.07 -8.62
C LYS A 68 -3.04 -10.66 -8.02
N GLN A 69 -3.65 -10.54 -6.84
CA GLN A 69 -3.79 -9.28 -6.12
C GLN A 69 -2.42 -8.75 -5.70
N ARG A 70 -1.57 -9.58 -5.10
CA ARG A 70 -0.19 -9.23 -4.73
C ARG A 70 0.66 -8.82 -5.94
N VAL A 71 0.53 -9.52 -7.07
CA VAL A 71 1.18 -9.11 -8.34
C VAL A 71 0.67 -7.75 -8.83
N SER A 72 -0.63 -7.50 -8.74
CA SER A 72 -1.20 -6.23 -9.17
C SER A 72 -0.74 -5.08 -8.28
N TYR A 73 -0.69 -5.31 -6.96
CA TYR A 73 -0.12 -4.39 -5.98
C TYR A 73 1.36 -4.11 -6.24
N GLN A 74 2.18 -5.15 -6.51
CA GLN A 74 3.59 -4.98 -6.83
C GLN A 74 3.77 -4.14 -8.10
N ARG A 75 2.97 -4.37 -9.14
CA ARG A 75 3.00 -3.55 -10.36
C ARG A 75 2.63 -2.10 -10.07
N LEU A 76 1.63 -1.86 -9.23
CA LEU A 76 1.24 -0.52 -8.80
C LEU A 76 2.39 0.18 -8.08
N ASN A 77 3.06 -0.49 -7.15
CA ASN A 77 4.24 0.03 -6.46
C ASN A 77 5.37 0.36 -7.43
N MET A 78 5.66 -0.50 -8.40
CA MET A 78 6.68 -0.25 -9.43
C MET A 78 6.32 0.97 -10.30
N VAL A 79 5.06 1.12 -10.69
CA VAL A 79 4.58 2.28 -11.44
C VAL A 79 4.70 3.56 -10.62
N SER A 80 4.30 3.53 -9.34
CA SER A 80 4.42 4.67 -8.42
C SER A 80 5.89 5.10 -8.26
N GLN A 81 6.80 4.14 -8.04
CA GLN A 81 8.25 4.40 -7.99
C GLN A 81 8.78 4.98 -9.31
N ALA A 82 8.35 4.46 -10.46
CA ALA A 82 8.75 4.98 -11.75
C ALA A 82 8.28 6.43 -11.97
N ILE A 83 7.05 6.77 -11.57
CA ILE A 83 6.52 8.14 -11.65
C ILE A 83 7.33 9.08 -10.76
N GLN A 84 7.68 8.65 -9.55
CA GLN A 84 8.51 9.44 -8.66
C GLN A 84 9.92 9.68 -9.25
N MET A 85 10.56 8.64 -9.80
CA MET A 85 11.85 8.77 -10.46
C MET A 85 11.81 9.66 -11.70
N TYR A 86 10.72 9.61 -12.46
CA TYR A 86 10.52 10.52 -13.60
C TYR A 86 10.49 11.98 -13.15
N GLN A 87 9.82 12.30 -12.05
CA GLN A 87 9.78 13.66 -11.49
C GLN A 87 11.17 14.15 -11.05
N TYR A 88 12.05 13.25 -10.62
CA TYR A 88 13.45 13.55 -10.29
C TYR A 88 14.40 13.56 -11.50
N GLY A 89 13.88 13.41 -12.73
CA GLY A 89 14.69 13.42 -13.96
C GLY A 89 15.50 12.15 -14.22
N MET A 90 15.20 11.04 -13.51
CA MET A 90 15.93 9.78 -13.61
C MET A 90 15.40 8.87 -14.74
N GLN A 91 15.45 9.36 -15.99
CA GLN A 91 14.81 8.71 -17.15
C GLN A 91 15.28 7.26 -17.41
N ASP A 92 16.56 6.96 -17.15
CA ASP A 92 17.12 5.61 -17.33
C ASP A 92 16.43 4.58 -16.42
N TYR A 93 16.13 4.95 -15.17
CA TYR A 93 15.46 4.06 -14.22
C TYR A 93 14.00 3.82 -14.59
N VAL A 94 13.31 4.85 -15.07
CA VAL A 94 11.93 4.74 -15.58
C VAL A 94 11.87 3.73 -16.73
N THR A 95 12.85 3.78 -17.64
CA THR A 95 12.94 2.84 -18.76
C THR A 95 13.13 1.41 -18.28
N GLN A 96 13.93 1.18 -17.23
CA GLN A 96 14.11 -0.15 -16.65
C GLN A 96 12.81 -0.70 -16.04
N PHE A 97 12.08 0.12 -15.28
CA PHE A 97 10.77 -0.28 -14.75
C PHE A 97 9.77 -0.61 -15.87
N ALA A 98 9.76 0.18 -16.95
CA ALA A 98 8.90 -0.09 -18.11
C ALA A 98 9.21 -1.45 -18.76
N ILE A 99 10.48 -1.82 -18.89
CA ILE A 99 10.89 -3.14 -19.42
C ILE A 99 10.44 -4.27 -18.48
N GLN A 100 10.64 -4.12 -17.16
CA GLN A 100 10.22 -5.14 -16.19
C GLN A 100 8.69 -5.31 -16.17
N LEU A 101 7.93 -4.21 -16.22
CA LEU A 101 6.46 -4.23 -16.25
C LEU A 101 5.89 -4.87 -17.51
N GLN A 102 6.64 -4.91 -18.62
CA GLN A 102 6.28 -5.65 -19.83
C GLN A 102 6.51 -7.16 -19.71
N GLN A 103 7.24 -7.60 -18.69
CA GLN A 103 7.56 -9.01 -18.43
C GLN A 103 6.74 -9.52 -17.23
N PRO A 104 5.50 -10.00 -17.46
CA PRO A 104 4.64 -10.45 -16.36
C PRO A 104 5.23 -11.62 -15.57
N GLU A 105 6.02 -12.48 -16.23
CA GLU A 105 6.71 -13.60 -15.56
C GLU A 105 7.76 -13.10 -14.56
N LEU A 106 8.48 -12.02 -14.88
CA LEU A 106 9.49 -11.47 -13.98
C LEU A 106 8.86 -10.89 -12.72
N VAL A 107 7.79 -10.08 -12.88
CA VAL A 107 7.07 -9.52 -11.73
C VAL A 107 6.40 -10.62 -10.91
N GLY A 108 5.80 -11.61 -11.58
CA GLY A 108 5.24 -12.79 -10.91
C GLY A 108 6.28 -13.55 -10.10
N GLN A 109 7.50 -13.71 -10.62
CA GLN A 109 8.59 -14.38 -9.92
C GLN A 109 9.07 -13.61 -8.69
N ILE A 110 9.20 -12.28 -8.79
CA ILE A 110 9.56 -11.42 -7.64
C ILE A 110 8.56 -11.63 -6.51
N VAL A 111 7.26 -11.49 -6.82
CA VAL A 111 6.20 -11.65 -5.83
C VAL A 111 6.17 -13.07 -5.27
N LEU A 112 6.40 -14.08 -6.12
CA LEU A 112 6.46 -15.47 -5.68
C LEU A 112 7.60 -15.71 -4.67
N ASP A 113 8.75 -15.09 -4.89
CA ASP A 113 9.90 -15.24 -4.01
C ASP A 113 9.74 -14.46 -2.71
N ASP A 114 9.13 -13.28 -2.76
CA ASP A 114 8.74 -12.51 -1.57
C ASP A 114 7.77 -13.33 -0.70
N ILE A 115 6.69 -13.86 -1.28
CA ILE A 115 5.71 -14.70 -0.58
C ILE A 115 6.37 -15.93 0.05
N LYS A 116 7.31 -16.59 -0.63
CA LYS A 116 8.03 -17.72 -0.05
C LYS A 116 8.85 -17.30 1.16
N ALA A 117 9.53 -16.16 1.09
CA ALA A 117 10.29 -15.65 2.23
C ALA A 117 9.37 -15.38 3.42
N GLU A 118 8.22 -14.74 3.18
CA GLU A 118 7.19 -14.51 4.20
C GLU A 118 6.69 -15.81 4.84
N MET A 119 6.32 -16.81 4.02
CA MET A 119 5.85 -18.10 4.51
C MET A 119 6.90 -18.83 5.35
N VAL A 120 8.18 -18.71 4.99
CA VAL A 120 9.28 -19.29 5.79
C VAL A 120 9.40 -18.59 7.14
N ILE A 121 9.28 -17.27 7.18
CA ILE A 121 9.32 -16.49 8.42
C ILE A 121 8.14 -16.87 9.32
N MET A 122 6.92 -16.90 8.78
CA MET A 122 5.71 -17.29 9.53
C MET A 122 5.79 -18.72 10.06
N ALA A 123 6.27 -19.66 9.25
CA ALA A 123 6.44 -21.05 9.67
C ALA A 123 7.48 -21.23 10.78
N GLU A 124 8.51 -20.36 10.83
CA GLU A 124 9.49 -20.37 11.93
C GLU A 124 8.95 -19.67 13.18
N ALA A 125 8.21 -18.56 13.02
CA ALA A 125 7.52 -17.88 14.12
C ALA A 125 6.54 -18.83 14.85
N GLU A 126 5.75 -19.60 14.10
CA GLU A 126 4.83 -20.62 14.66
C GLU A 126 5.59 -21.66 15.49
N LYS A 127 6.75 -22.15 15.00
CA LYS A 127 7.59 -23.10 15.75
C LYS A 127 8.17 -22.50 17.03
N LEU A 128 8.44 -21.21 17.05
CA LEU A 128 8.94 -20.48 18.21
C LEU A 128 7.82 -20.07 19.17
N GLY A 129 6.56 -20.33 18.82
CA GLY A 129 5.39 -19.92 19.61
C GLY A 129 5.18 -18.41 19.62
N ILE A 130 5.63 -17.71 18.56
CA ILE A 130 5.38 -16.29 18.35
C ILE A 130 4.03 -16.19 17.64
N GLU A 131 3.00 -15.86 18.41
CA GLU A 131 1.65 -15.57 17.90
C GLU A 131 1.36 -14.09 18.16
N LEU A 132 0.92 -13.37 17.13
CA LEU A 132 0.43 -12.00 17.26
C LEU A 132 -1.07 -12.03 17.55
N SER A 133 -1.51 -11.22 18.52
CA SER A 133 -2.93 -10.99 18.75
C SER A 133 -3.51 -9.97 17.76
N ASP A 134 -4.82 -10.03 17.52
CA ASP A 134 -5.52 -9.07 16.64
C ASP A 134 -5.32 -7.62 17.09
N ASP A 135 -5.26 -7.39 18.42
CA ASP A 135 -5.03 -6.07 19.00
C ASP A 135 -3.61 -5.54 18.70
N GLU A 136 -2.59 -6.41 18.73
CA GLU A 136 -1.21 -6.05 18.36
C GLU A 136 -1.11 -5.71 16.88
N ILE A 137 -1.76 -6.47 16.01
CA ILE A 137 -1.81 -6.20 14.57
C ILE A 137 -2.47 -4.85 14.29
N GLU A 138 -3.57 -4.56 14.98
CA GLU A 138 -4.28 -3.28 14.86
C GLU A 138 -3.41 -2.11 15.32
N ILE A 139 -2.72 -2.24 16.47
CA ILE A 139 -1.79 -1.22 16.98
C ILE A 139 -0.65 -0.96 15.98
N GLU A 140 -0.03 -2.00 15.43
CA GLU A 140 1.04 -1.85 14.45
C GLU A 140 0.53 -1.28 13.11
N THR A 141 -0.68 -1.67 12.69
CA THR A 141 -1.34 -1.08 11.52
C THR A 141 -1.59 0.41 11.74
N GLN A 142 -2.09 0.82 12.90
CA GLN A 142 -2.28 2.23 13.24
C GLN A 142 -0.97 3.01 13.15
N LYS A 143 0.12 2.47 13.73
CA LYS A 143 1.46 3.07 13.66
C LYS A 143 1.95 3.23 12.22
N LEU A 144 1.73 2.23 11.36
CA LEU A 144 2.09 2.28 9.94
C LEU A 144 1.39 3.45 9.21
N PHE A 145 0.15 3.74 9.59
CA PHE A 145 -0.62 4.87 9.05
C PHE A 145 -0.36 6.21 9.76
N GLY A 146 0.52 6.22 10.78
CA GLY A 146 0.91 7.40 11.55
C GLY A 146 -0.05 7.76 12.68
N TYR A 147 -0.99 6.86 13.03
CA TYR A 147 -1.86 7.01 14.19
C TYR A 147 -1.25 6.36 15.42
N PHE A 148 -1.15 7.12 16.50
CA PHE A 148 -0.61 6.64 17.78
C PHE A 148 -1.65 6.88 18.87
N ALA A 149 -2.47 5.87 19.16
CA ALA A 149 -3.54 5.96 20.16
C ALA A 149 -3.03 6.39 21.55
N ASP A 150 -1.84 5.91 21.94
CA ASP A 150 -1.19 6.23 23.22
C ASP A 150 -0.19 7.40 23.14
N GLY A 151 -0.17 8.14 22.02
CA GLY A 151 0.78 9.21 21.74
C GLY A 151 2.06 8.73 21.04
N THR A 152 2.83 9.66 20.47
CA THR A 152 4.06 9.32 19.76
C THR A 152 5.09 8.72 20.72
N PRO A 153 5.80 7.64 20.32
CA PRO A 153 6.86 7.10 21.16
C PRO A 153 7.89 8.19 21.41
N THR A 154 7.97 8.67 22.66
CA THR A 154 8.95 9.67 23.04
C THR A 154 10.33 9.00 22.99
N PRO A 155 11.30 9.49 22.20
CA PRO A 155 12.61 8.90 22.18
C PRO A 155 13.19 8.98 23.59
N VAL A 156 13.51 7.82 24.17
CA VAL A 156 14.27 7.76 25.42
C VAL A 156 15.62 8.43 25.14
N PRO A 157 16.09 9.39 25.96
CA PRO A 157 17.36 10.03 25.72
C PRO A 157 18.47 8.98 25.64
N THR A 158 19.05 8.81 24.45
CA THR A 158 20.14 7.86 24.17
C THR A 158 21.42 8.18 24.97
N GLN A 159 21.51 9.37 25.54
CA GLN A 159 22.65 9.82 26.32
C GLN A 159 22.23 10.03 27.78
N GLU A 160 22.83 9.27 28.68
CA GLU A 160 22.90 9.66 30.09
C GLU A 160 23.71 10.96 30.16
N ILE A 161 23.07 12.06 30.57
CA ILE A 161 23.76 13.34 30.80
C ILE A 161 24.76 13.15 31.94
N LEU A 162 26.02 12.88 31.58
CA LEU A 162 27.13 12.93 32.52
C LEU A 162 27.28 14.39 32.99
N PRO A 163 27.45 14.65 34.30
CA PRO A 163 27.67 16.00 34.79
C PRO A 163 28.94 16.58 34.13
N THR A 164 28.82 17.72 33.47
CA THR A 164 29.98 18.48 33.02
C THR A 164 30.65 19.10 34.25
N SER A 165 31.96 18.88 34.40
CA SER A 165 32.72 19.49 35.49
C SER A 165 32.63 21.01 35.41
N THR A 166 31.87 21.62 36.32
CA THR A 166 31.91 23.07 36.53
C THR A 166 33.24 23.40 37.19
N LEU A 167 34.10 24.16 36.51
CA LEU A 167 35.38 24.59 37.08
C LEU A 167 35.12 25.43 38.33
N THR A 168 35.77 25.06 39.43
CA THR A 168 35.73 25.85 40.67
C THR A 168 36.53 27.15 40.51
N GLU A 169 36.23 28.18 41.30
CA GLU A 169 36.93 29.48 41.23
C GLU A 169 38.45 29.35 41.36
N GLN A 170 38.94 28.37 42.14
CA GLN A 170 40.37 28.08 42.25
C GLN A 170 40.97 27.53 40.94
N GLN A 171 40.21 26.76 40.17
CA GLN A 171 40.67 26.24 38.88
C GLN A 171 40.71 27.33 37.80
N LEU A 172 39.83 28.32 37.87
CA LEU A 172 39.88 29.53 37.03
C LEU A 172 41.15 30.35 37.28
N THR A 173 41.71 30.35 38.50
CA THR A 173 42.97 31.05 38.78
C THR A 173 44.24 30.35 38.27
N LEU A 174 44.13 29.08 37.87
CA LEU A 174 45.23 28.32 37.26
C LEU A 174 45.23 28.38 35.73
N VAL A 175 44.21 28.97 35.10
CA VAL A 175 44.19 29.19 33.66
C VAL A 175 45.04 30.43 33.37
N PRO A 176 46.20 30.31 32.70
CA PRO A 176 46.97 31.48 32.33
C PRO A 176 46.20 32.31 31.30
N ASP A 177 46.10 33.62 31.51
CA ASP A 177 45.59 34.56 30.51
C ASP A 177 46.39 34.36 29.21
N THR A 178 45.74 33.82 28.18
CA THR A 178 46.37 33.64 26.88
C THR A 178 46.51 35.02 26.25
N ALA A 179 47.75 35.48 26.09
CA ALA A 179 48.04 36.76 25.45
C ALA A 179 47.42 36.82 24.05
N THR A 180 46.56 37.82 23.83
CA THR A 180 45.99 38.13 22.51
C THR A 180 47.14 38.44 21.54
N PRO A 181 47.28 37.74 20.41
CA PRO A 181 48.33 38.07 19.45
C PRO A 181 48.07 39.45 18.86
N THR A 182 49.08 40.32 18.93
CA THR A 182 49.11 41.62 18.27
C THR A 182 49.16 41.42 16.75
N ALA A 183 48.17 41.96 16.03
CA ALA A 183 48.19 41.98 14.57
C ALA A 183 49.39 42.80 14.08
N THR A 184 50.33 42.14 13.41
CA THR A 184 51.43 42.78 12.68
C THR A 184 51.02 43.02 11.23
N ALA A 185 51.37 44.19 10.70
CA ALA A 185 50.98 44.68 9.39
C ALA A 185 51.63 43.91 8.20
N THR A 186 50.81 43.73 7.16
CA THR A 186 51.05 43.65 5.70
C THR A 186 52.48 43.45 5.17
N PRO A 187 52.61 42.55 4.19
CA PRO A 187 53.24 42.87 2.92
C PRO A 187 52.23 42.88 1.77
N GLU A 188 52.47 43.81 0.86
CA GLU A 188 51.73 44.14 -0.36
C GLU A 188 52.16 43.22 -1.51
N GLU A 189 51.25 43.07 -2.48
CA GLU A 189 51.47 42.68 -3.89
C GLU A 189 51.41 41.18 -4.29
N GLY A 190 50.41 40.86 -5.13
CA GLY A 190 50.33 39.61 -5.89
C GLY A 190 48.94 39.27 -6.46
N GLU A 191 48.60 39.92 -7.58
CA GLU A 191 47.61 39.55 -8.62
C GLU A 191 46.12 39.34 -8.25
N GLU A 192 45.30 40.24 -8.81
CA GLU A 192 43.85 40.13 -8.93
C GLU A 192 43.44 38.95 -9.83
N VAL A 193 42.60 38.05 -9.32
CA VAL A 193 41.73 37.22 -10.15
C VAL A 193 40.29 37.51 -9.72
N GLU A 194 39.58 38.21 -10.58
CA GLU A 194 38.16 38.52 -10.52
C GLU A 194 37.35 37.21 -10.57
N VAL A 195 36.56 36.94 -9.52
CA VAL A 195 35.54 35.90 -9.51
C VAL A 195 34.19 36.60 -9.36
N GLU A 196 33.46 36.62 -10.46
CA GLU A 196 32.10 37.12 -10.58
C GLU A 196 31.14 36.13 -9.88
N GLU A 197 30.47 36.56 -8.82
CA GLU A 197 29.49 35.76 -8.07
C GLU A 197 28.10 36.02 -8.67
N GLU A 198 27.59 35.03 -9.41
CA GLU A 198 26.28 35.01 -10.05
C GLU A 198 25.19 34.74 -8.99
N GLU A 199 24.29 35.72 -8.77
CA GLU A 199 23.15 35.58 -7.85
C GLU A 199 22.12 34.56 -8.37
N LEU A 200 21.84 33.53 -7.56
CA LEU A 200 20.77 32.56 -7.83
C LEU A 200 19.45 33.04 -7.18
N PRO A 201 18.31 33.11 -7.91
CA PRO A 201 17.04 33.58 -7.36
C PRO A 201 16.37 32.54 -6.44
N THR A 202 15.88 33.03 -5.30
CA THR A 202 15.04 32.29 -4.35
C THR A 202 13.60 32.16 -4.88
N PRO A 203 12.99 30.96 -4.96
CA PRO A 203 11.58 30.82 -5.33
C PRO A 203 10.65 31.09 -4.14
N THR A 204 9.74 32.05 -4.33
CA THR A 204 8.60 32.34 -3.47
C THR A 204 7.52 31.25 -3.62
N PRO A 205 7.02 30.63 -2.54
CA PRO A 205 5.79 29.84 -2.61
C PRO A 205 4.55 30.76 -2.58
N THR A 206 3.81 30.78 -3.68
CA THR A 206 2.43 31.29 -3.75
C THR A 206 1.49 30.20 -3.23
N ALA A 207 0.82 30.46 -2.11
CA ALA A 207 -0.32 29.67 -1.65
C ALA A 207 -1.62 30.41 -2.02
N THR A 208 -2.33 29.88 -3.01
CA THR A 208 -3.76 30.13 -3.24
C THR A 208 -4.49 28.87 -2.82
N GLN A 209 -5.27 28.94 -1.73
CA GLN A 209 -6.59 28.32 -1.68
C GLN A 209 -7.43 28.88 -0.53
N GLU A 210 -8.66 29.16 -0.92
CA GLU A 210 -9.79 29.79 -0.28
C GLU A 210 -10.58 28.74 0.52
N VAL A 211 -10.82 28.97 1.81
CA VAL A 211 -11.90 28.29 2.56
C VAL A 211 -12.54 29.29 3.51
N ALA A 212 -13.87 29.27 3.47
CA ALA A 212 -14.83 30.23 3.99
C ALA A 212 -14.72 30.52 5.50
N GLU A 213 -14.92 31.80 5.83
CA GLU A 213 -15.16 32.34 7.17
C GLU A 213 -16.42 31.72 7.78
N GLU A 214 -16.29 31.14 8.97
CA GLU A 214 -17.40 31.06 9.91
C GLU A 214 -17.10 32.02 11.08
N GLU A 215 -17.96 33.02 11.15
CA GLU A 215 -17.98 34.16 12.05
C GLU A 215 -18.20 33.71 13.50
N VAL A 216 -17.29 34.08 14.40
CA VAL A 216 -17.59 34.18 15.83
C VAL A 216 -16.98 35.47 16.35
N GLU A 217 -17.85 36.48 16.52
CA GLU A 217 -17.56 37.69 17.27
C GLU A 217 -17.18 37.32 18.71
N ASP A 218 -15.97 37.66 19.14
CA ASP A 218 -15.76 38.09 20.53
C ASP A 218 -14.82 39.29 20.56
N ASN A 219 -15.34 40.35 21.17
CA ASN A 219 -14.78 41.68 21.27
C ASN A 219 -13.91 41.75 22.52
N SER A 220 -12.58 41.80 22.35
CA SER A 220 -11.67 42.43 23.31
C SER A 220 -10.34 42.84 22.65
N THR A 221 -9.89 44.03 23.05
CA THR A 221 -8.77 44.90 22.65
C THR A 221 -7.43 44.22 22.25
N PRO A 222 -6.66 44.77 21.28
CA PRO A 222 -5.43 44.15 20.77
C PRO A 222 -4.23 44.29 21.73
N ASP A 223 -3.63 43.16 22.09
CA ASP A 223 -2.26 43.06 22.61
C ASP A 223 -1.33 42.67 21.44
N PRO A 224 -0.24 43.41 21.16
CA PRO A 224 0.66 43.07 20.07
C PRO A 224 1.60 41.91 20.45
N THR A 225 1.56 40.87 19.61
CA THR A 225 2.58 39.81 19.48
C THR A 225 2.44 38.60 20.42
N ALA A 226 1.40 37.79 20.17
CA ALA A 226 1.56 36.34 20.22
C ALA A 226 1.77 35.85 18.78
N THR A 227 2.98 35.44 18.42
CA THR A 227 3.17 34.58 17.25
C THR A 227 2.32 33.32 17.49
N PRO A 228 1.36 32.97 16.61
CA PRO A 228 0.60 31.75 16.79
C PRO A 228 1.58 30.58 16.73
N ILE A 229 1.78 29.93 17.88
CA ILE A 229 2.47 28.65 17.91
C ILE A 229 1.53 27.70 17.19
N LEU A 230 1.92 27.22 16.00
CA LEU A 230 1.18 26.16 15.32
C LEU A 230 1.16 24.96 16.27
N LYS A 231 0.03 24.72 16.94
CA LYS A 231 -0.16 23.48 17.69
C LYS A 231 -0.23 22.36 16.65
N PRO A 232 0.57 21.28 16.77
CA PRO A 232 0.46 20.14 15.85
C PRO A 232 -1.01 19.68 15.82
N THR A 233 -1.60 19.61 14.64
CA THR A 233 -2.91 18.97 14.47
C THR A 233 -2.75 17.51 14.87
N GLU A 234 -3.45 17.08 15.92
CA GLU A 234 -3.45 15.68 16.33
C GLU A 234 -4.03 14.84 15.19
N PHE A 235 -3.31 13.79 14.76
CA PHE A 235 -3.85 12.82 13.80
C PHE A 235 -4.92 12.01 14.53
N THR A 236 -6.19 12.31 14.28
CA THR A 236 -7.32 11.72 15.00
C THR A 236 -7.64 10.31 14.52
N TYR A 237 -8.33 9.53 15.35
CA TYR A 237 -8.79 8.19 14.98
C TYR A 237 -9.74 8.19 13.76
N GLU A 238 -10.61 9.20 13.66
CA GLU A 238 -11.50 9.39 12.51
C GLU A 238 -10.70 9.61 11.21
N LEU A 239 -9.62 10.41 11.27
CA LEU A 239 -8.76 10.65 10.12
C LEU A 239 -7.97 9.39 9.72
N TYR A 240 -7.52 8.61 10.71
CA TYR A 240 -6.93 7.29 10.47
C TYR A 240 -7.91 6.37 9.71
N GLN A 241 -9.13 6.21 10.23
CA GLN A 241 -10.12 5.35 9.58
C GLN A 241 -10.44 5.83 8.16
N ALA A 242 -10.59 7.14 7.96
CA ALA A 242 -10.83 7.70 6.63
C ALA A 242 -9.68 7.36 5.66
N ARG A 243 -8.42 7.51 6.10
CA ARG A 243 -7.24 7.19 5.28
C ARG A 243 -7.09 5.69 5.01
N TYR A 244 -7.42 4.85 5.99
CA TYR A 244 -7.42 3.41 5.84
C TYR A 244 -8.47 2.98 4.80
N GLN A 245 -9.68 3.52 4.86
CA GLN A 245 -10.74 3.26 3.87
C GLN A 245 -10.37 3.79 2.48
N GLU A 246 -9.80 5.00 2.38
CA GLU A 246 -9.30 5.53 1.11
C GLU A 246 -8.24 4.61 0.48
N THR A 247 -7.36 4.04 1.31
CA THR A 247 -6.35 3.09 0.87
C THR A 247 -6.99 1.80 0.36
N LEU A 248 -7.99 1.26 1.08
CA LEU A 248 -8.74 0.09 0.64
C LEU A 248 -9.46 0.35 -0.69
N ASP A 249 -10.13 1.48 -0.84
CA ASP A 249 -10.86 1.84 -2.05
C ASP A 249 -9.91 2.03 -3.25
N GLY A 250 -8.77 2.68 -3.04
CA GLY A 250 -7.72 2.84 -4.03
C GLY A 250 -7.16 1.49 -4.49
N LEU A 251 -6.81 0.61 -3.55
CA LEU A 251 -6.24 -0.70 -3.83
C LEU A 251 -7.27 -1.67 -4.46
N ALA A 252 -8.54 -1.58 -4.07
CA ALA A 252 -9.62 -2.32 -4.70
C ALA A 252 -9.80 -1.88 -6.17
N THR A 253 -9.68 -0.59 -6.45
CA THR A 253 -9.84 -0.03 -7.79
C THR A 253 -8.63 -0.31 -8.69
N GLU A 254 -7.42 -0.08 -8.19
CA GLU A 254 -6.19 -0.10 -8.98
C GLU A 254 -5.54 -1.49 -9.04
N ALA A 255 -5.61 -2.25 -7.93
CA ALA A 255 -4.95 -3.56 -7.79
C ALA A 255 -5.93 -4.73 -7.66
N GLN A 256 -7.26 -4.49 -7.64
CA GLN A 256 -8.29 -5.50 -7.38
C GLN A 256 -8.07 -6.22 -6.04
N MET A 257 -7.38 -5.56 -5.10
CA MET A 257 -6.96 -6.15 -3.83
C MET A 257 -8.05 -5.99 -2.79
N ASP A 258 -8.29 -7.05 -2.01
CA ASP A 258 -9.19 -7.03 -0.87
C ASP A 258 -8.46 -6.72 0.43
N GLU A 259 -9.24 -6.44 1.48
CA GLU A 259 -8.72 -6.14 2.81
C GLU A 259 -7.95 -7.32 3.41
N GLU A 260 -8.35 -8.56 3.13
CA GLU A 260 -7.68 -9.77 3.64
C GLU A 260 -6.26 -9.86 3.11
N THR A 261 -6.06 -9.62 1.80
CA THR A 261 -4.74 -9.60 1.19
C THR A 261 -3.89 -8.44 1.73
N LEU A 262 -4.48 -7.25 1.93
CA LEU A 262 -3.77 -6.13 2.53
C LEU A 262 -3.29 -6.46 3.95
N LYS A 263 -4.15 -7.05 4.77
CA LYS A 263 -3.81 -7.50 6.13
C LYS A 263 -2.70 -8.54 6.11
N GLY A 264 -2.74 -9.49 5.18
CA GLY A 264 -1.68 -10.47 4.98
C GLY A 264 -0.32 -9.82 4.63
N ILE A 265 -0.33 -8.77 3.80
CA ILE A 265 0.89 -8.01 3.50
C ILE A 265 1.37 -7.26 4.74
N ILE A 266 0.50 -6.55 5.46
CA ILE A 266 0.88 -5.81 6.67
C ILE A 266 1.47 -6.74 7.73
N LEU A 267 0.86 -7.90 7.94
CA LEU A 267 1.35 -8.91 8.87
C LEU A 267 2.78 -9.39 8.53
N ALA A 268 3.13 -9.44 7.24
CA ALA A 268 4.48 -9.81 6.82
C ALA A 268 5.55 -8.74 7.13
N TYR A 269 5.15 -7.50 7.43
CA TYR A 269 6.05 -6.39 7.79
C TYR A 269 6.26 -6.23 9.29
N ILE A 270 5.52 -6.96 10.13
CA ILE A 270 5.53 -6.87 11.59
C ILE A 270 6.24 -8.10 12.17
#